data_AF-A0A7W1IV39-F1
#
_entry.id   AF-A0A7W1IV39-F1
#
_cell.length_a   1.000
_cell.length_b   1.000
_cell.length_c   1.000
_cell.angle_alpha   90.00
_cell.angle_beta   90.00
_cell.angle_gamma   90.00
#
_symmetry.space_group_name_H-M   'P 1'
#
loop_
_entity.id
_entity.type
_entity.pdbx_description
1 polymer ?
#
loop_
_entity_poly.entity_id
_entity_poly.type
_entity_poly.pdbx_seq_one_letter_code
_entity_poly.pdbx_strand_id
1 'polypeptide(L)'
;MKPYLTLLVILVFTSCSQNPPANKPAVVDNAKIEKNKQTALLNEVSELTRAVQRLERQGRDMNSYRLASGAESQRTCNVLMEDRRREVNDLEAKIKNLPDTYSIRLTPIIPDLNECVSCSKKAMSSCVKTRATINGLIKELYPQ
;
A
#
# COMPACT_ATOMS: atom_id res chain seq x y z
N MET A 1 68.81 7.97 29.30
CA MET A 1 67.70 7.26 28.62
C MET A 1 68.28 6.02 27.94
N LYS A 2 67.60 4.87 28.07
CA LYS A 2 68.10 3.46 28.09
C LYS A 2 68.73 3.04 29.43
N PRO A 3 68.74 1.74 29.82
CA PRO A 3 68.13 0.50 29.24
C PRO A 3 67.10 -0.13 30.24
N TYR A 4 66.32 -1.19 29.98
CA TYR A 4 66.74 -2.59 29.84
C TYR A 4 65.61 -3.47 29.28
N LEU A 5 66.05 -4.36 28.39
CA LEU A 5 65.40 -5.60 27.98
C LEU A 5 65.37 -6.56 29.18
N THR A 6 64.23 -7.19 29.47
CA THR A 6 64.26 -8.50 30.14
C THR A 6 63.11 -9.36 29.66
N LEU A 7 63.51 -10.46 29.02
CA LEU A 7 62.72 -11.56 28.52
C LEU A 7 62.29 -12.43 29.71
N LEU A 8 61.02 -12.86 29.78
CA LEU A 8 60.72 -14.17 30.38
C LEU A 8 59.38 -14.73 29.87
N VAL A 9 59.52 -15.78 29.09
CA VAL A 9 58.48 -16.72 28.66
C VAL A 9 58.15 -17.61 29.85
N ILE A 10 56.87 -17.65 30.26
CA ILE A 10 56.32 -18.79 31.00
C ILE A 10 54.92 -19.08 30.46
N LEU A 11 54.82 -20.18 29.70
CA LEU A 11 53.61 -20.92 29.41
C LEU A 11 53.19 -21.68 30.67
N VAL A 12 51.96 -21.47 31.15
CA VAL A 12 51.24 -22.49 31.94
C VAL A 12 49.81 -22.56 31.44
N PHE A 13 49.53 -23.64 30.72
CA PHE A 13 48.20 -24.18 30.50
C PHE A 13 47.58 -24.54 31.86
N THR A 14 46.42 -23.99 32.19
CA THR A 14 45.44 -24.70 33.02
C THR A 14 44.03 -24.46 32.49
N SER A 15 43.41 -25.58 32.18
CA SER A 15 42.08 -25.78 31.67
C SER A 15 41.01 -25.25 32.63
N CYS A 16 40.13 -24.39 32.14
CA CYS A 16 38.75 -24.35 32.63
C CYS A 16 37.83 -24.23 31.42
N SER A 17 37.11 -25.32 31.23
CA SER A 17 36.01 -25.50 30.30
C SER A 17 35.02 -24.34 30.43
N GLN A 18 34.98 -23.48 29.42
CA GLN A 18 33.80 -22.68 29.12
C GLN A 18 33.48 -22.96 27.66
N ASN A 19 32.68 -24.01 27.44
CA ASN A 19 31.89 -24.15 26.23
C ASN A 19 31.22 -22.78 25.95
N PRO A 20 31.60 -22.04 24.90
CA PRO A 20 30.70 -21.04 24.39
C PRO A 20 29.44 -21.78 23.91
N PRO A 21 28.25 -21.23 24.18
CA PRO A 21 27.01 -21.94 24.01
C PRO A 21 26.87 -22.44 22.57
N ALA A 22 26.32 -23.65 22.48
CA ALA A 22 25.86 -24.29 21.27
C ALA A 22 25.45 -23.26 20.22
N ASN A 23 26.04 -23.41 19.04
CA ASN A 23 25.62 -22.85 17.78
C ASN A 23 24.11 -23.08 17.64
N LYS A 24 23.30 -22.18 18.20
CA LYS A 24 21.87 -22.14 17.92
C LYS A 24 21.82 -21.86 16.44
N PRO A 25 21.22 -22.72 15.61
CA PRO A 25 21.04 -22.40 14.21
C PRO A 25 20.40 -21.01 14.16
N ALA A 26 20.77 -20.23 13.14
CA ALA A 26 20.16 -18.95 12.83
C ALA A 26 18.65 -19.14 12.59
N VAL A 27 17.88 -19.29 13.68
CA VAL A 27 16.45 -19.04 13.72
C VAL A 27 16.30 -17.53 13.81
N VAL A 28 16.90 -16.84 12.83
CA VAL A 28 16.57 -15.48 12.51
C VAL A 28 15.13 -15.56 12.01
N ASP A 29 14.23 -15.23 12.93
CA ASP A 29 13.17 -14.28 12.62
C ASP A 29 12.21 -14.68 11.48
N ASN A 30 11.99 -15.97 11.15
CA ASN A 30 10.97 -16.36 10.16
C ASN A 30 9.58 -15.79 10.52
N ALA A 31 9.21 -15.78 11.80
CA ALA A 31 7.97 -15.17 12.28
C ALA A 31 7.97 -13.63 12.15
N LYS A 32 9.13 -12.98 12.31
CA LYS A 32 9.27 -11.52 12.16
C LYS A 32 9.32 -11.11 10.70
N ILE A 33 9.93 -11.90 9.82
CA ILE A 33 9.90 -11.74 8.36
C ILE A 33 8.45 -11.83 7.89
N GLU A 34 7.69 -12.82 8.36
CA GLU A 34 6.29 -12.99 8.00
C GLU A 34 5.42 -11.82 8.50
N LYS A 35 5.62 -11.40 9.76
CA LYS A 35 4.96 -10.21 10.32
C LYS A 35 5.29 -8.93 9.54
N ASN A 36 6.53 -8.75 9.11
CA ASN A 36 6.95 -7.60 8.32
C ASN A 36 6.30 -7.61 6.93
N LYS A 37 6.22 -8.77 6.27
CA LYS A 37 5.51 -8.94 4.99
C LYS A 37 4.03 -8.62 5.11
N GLN A 38 3.38 -9.12 6.16
CA GLN A 38 1.97 -8.83 6.43
C GLN A 38 1.73 -7.34 6.68
N THR A 39 2.61 -6.68 7.44
CA THR A 39 2.52 -5.23 7.70
C THR A 39 2.70 -4.42 6.40
N ALA A 40 3.69 -4.78 5.57
CA ALA A 40 3.92 -4.13 4.29
C ALA A 40 2.70 -4.25 3.37
N LEU A 41 2.10 -5.44 3.30
CA LEU A 41 0.90 -5.68 2.50
C LEU A 41 -0.31 -4.87 3.00
N LEU A 42 -0.51 -4.78 4.31
CA LEU A 42 -1.59 -3.95 4.87
C LEU A 42 -1.37 -2.45 4.60
N ASN A 43 -0.12 -1.99 4.57
CA ASN A 43 0.20 -0.63 4.18
C ASN A 43 -0.11 -0.39 2.70
N GLU A 44 0.25 -1.32 1.81
CA GLU A 44 -0.06 -1.23 0.39
C GLU A 44 -1.58 -1.17 0.14
N VAL A 45 -2.35 -2.04 0.80
CA VAL A 45 -3.81 -2.00 0.75
C VAL A 45 -4.35 -0.67 1.29
N SER A 46 -3.77 -0.13 2.36
CA SER A 46 -4.13 1.19 2.90
C SER A 46 -3.89 2.31 1.86
N GLU A 47 -2.78 2.26 1.14
CA GLU A 47 -2.47 3.24 0.10
C GLU A 47 -3.43 3.14 -1.09
N LEU A 48 -3.75 1.93 -1.52
CA LEU A 48 -4.70 1.71 -2.62
C LEU A 48 -6.11 2.17 -2.24
N THR A 49 -6.56 1.90 -1.02
CA THR A 49 -7.87 2.38 -0.54
C THR A 49 -7.93 3.90 -0.46
N ARG A 50 -6.85 4.57 -0.02
CA ARG A 50 -6.74 6.04 -0.07
C ARG A 50 -6.75 6.58 -1.50
N ALA A 51 -6.13 5.87 -2.45
CA ALA A 51 -6.15 6.24 -3.85
C ALA A 51 -7.55 6.16 -4.46
N VAL A 52 -8.31 5.09 -4.16
CA VAL A 52 -9.75 4.97 -4.50
C VAL A 52 -10.52 6.18 -3.97
N GLN A 53 -10.38 6.50 -2.68
CA GLN A 53 -11.09 7.63 -2.06
C GLN A 53 -10.71 8.96 -2.69
N ARG A 54 -9.44 9.16 -3.07
CA ARG A 54 -9.01 10.39 -3.75
C ARG A 54 -9.65 10.52 -5.13
N LEU A 55 -9.62 9.46 -5.93
CA LEU A 55 -10.21 9.47 -7.27
C LEU A 55 -11.73 9.64 -7.21
N GLU A 56 -12.38 9.01 -6.24
CA GLU A 56 -13.81 9.19 -6.00
C GLU A 56 -14.15 10.65 -5.64
N ARG A 57 -13.37 11.29 -4.75
CA ARG A 57 -13.53 12.72 -4.43
C ARG A 57 -13.38 13.60 -5.67
N GLN A 58 -12.32 13.39 -6.44
CA GLN A 58 -12.08 14.12 -7.69
C GLN A 58 -13.22 13.90 -8.69
N GLY A 59 -13.74 12.68 -8.77
CA GLY A 59 -14.92 12.35 -9.57
C GLY A 59 -16.15 13.14 -9.11
N ARG A 60 -16.39 13.33 -7.81
CA ARG A 60 -17.47 14.21 -7.34
C ARG A 60 -17.22 15.68 -7.67
N ASP A 61 -15.99 16.15 -7.56
CA ASP A 61 -15.62 17.54 -7.85
C ASP A 61 -15.87 17.91 -9.33
N MET A 62 -15.86 16.91 -10.23
CA MET A 62 -16.22 17.07 -11.63
C MET A 62 -17.72 17.34 -11.88
N ASN A 63 -18.58 17.27 -10.85
CA ASN A 63 -20.03 17.38 -11.03
C ASN A 63 -20.48 18.73 -11.61
N SER A 64 -19.81 19.83 -11.26
CA SER A 64 -20.09 21.14 -11.83
C SER A 64 -19.93 21.15 -13.35
N TYR A 65 -18.86 20.54 -13.87
CA TYR A 65 -18.60 20.47 -15.31
C TYR A 65 -19.58 19.55 -16.06
N ARG A 66 -20.10 18.50 -15.41
CA ARG A 66 -21.12 17.60 -16.01
C ARG A 66 -22.48 18.27 -16.19
N LEU A 67 -22.83 19.13 -15.24
CA LEU A 67 -24.14 19.79 -15.18
C LEU A 67 -24.14 21.10 -15.95
N ALA A 68 -22.99 21.77 -16.06
CA ALA A 68 -22.84 22.98 -16.83
C ALA A 68 -23.09 22.74 -18.33
N SER A 69 -23.84 23.64 -18.94
CA SER A 69 -24.00 23.69 -20.39
C SER A 69 -22.85 24.47 -21.02
N GLY A 70 -22.24 23.92 -22.07
CA GLY A 70 -21.27 24.65 -22.88
C GLY A 70 -20.06 23.81 -23.29
N ALA A 71 -19.48 24.17 -24.43
CA ALA A 71 -18.35 23.43 -25.01
C ALA A 71 -17.11 23.46 -24.09
N GLU A 72 -16.87 24.56 -23.39
CA GLU A 72 -15.74 24.69 -22.46
C GLU A 72 -15.86 23.75 -21.26
N SER A 73 -17.03 23.71 -20.60
CA SER A 73 -17.28 22.80 -19.49
C SER A 73 -17.14 21.34 -19.90
N GLN A 74 -17.66 20.97 -21.07
CA GLN A 74 -17.51 19.63 -21.62
C GLN A 74 -16.05 19.29 -21.91
N ARG A 75 -15.28 20.23 -22.49
CA ARG A 75 -13.85 20.04 -22.76
C ARG A 75 -13.06 19.84 -21.47
N THR A 76 -13.27 20.69 -20.47
CA THR A 76 -12.62 20.58 -19.16
C THR A 76 -12.95 19.24 -18.50
N CYS A 77 -14.23 18.84 -18.54
CA CYS A 77 -14.63 17.54 -18.03
C CYS A 77 -13.86 16.41 -18.74
N ASN A 78 -13.81 16.40 -20.08
CA ASN A 78 -13.16 15.34 -20.84
C ASN A 78 -11.66 15.24 -20.52
N VAL A 79 -10.96 16.37 -20.38
CA VAL A 79 -9.54 16.39 -19.98
C VAL A 79 -9.36 15.75 -18.60
N LEU A 80 -10.16 16.17 -17.62
CA LEU A 80 -10.10 15.61 -16.27
C LEU A 80 -10.44 14.11 -16.28
N MET A 81 -11.46 13.69 -17.04
CA MET A 81 -11.85 12.30 -17.17
C MET A 81 -10.70 11.44 -17.69
N GLU A 82 -10.01 11.86 -18.76
CA GLU A 82 -8.89 11.11 -19.33
C GLU A 82 -7.73 10.97 -18.32
N ASP A 83 -7.41 12.04 -17.60
CA ASP A 83 -6.39 11.99 -16.54
C ASP A 83 -6.77 11.01 -15.42
N ARG A 84 -8.00 11.10 -14.93
CA ARG A 84 -8.46 10.22 -13.84
C ARG A 84 -8.66 8.78 -14.29
N ARG A 85 -9.07 8.52 -15.53
CA ARG A 85 -9.15 7.17 -16.08
C ARG A 85 -7.79 6.48 -16.15
N ARG A 86 -6.73 7.22 -16.49
CA ARG A 86 -5.36 6.70 -16.41
C ARG A 86 -5.01 6.29 -14.98
N GLU A 87 -5.29 7.14 -14.00
CA GLU A 87 -5.09 6.78 -12.58
C GLU A 87 -5.93 5.57 -12.13
N VAL A 88 -7.17 5.42 -12.64
CA VAL A 88 -8.01 4.23 -12.37
C VAL A 88 -7.40 2.97 -12.98
N ASN A 89 -6.86 3.04 -14.20
CA ASN A 89 -6.20 1.90 -14.83
C ASN A 89 -4.92 1.49 -14.08
N ASP A 90 -4.11 2.46 -13.65
CA ASP A 90 -2.93 2.21 -12.84
C ASP A 90 -3.30 1.57 -11.49
N LEU A 91 -4.40 2.03 -10.89
CA LEU A 91 -4.95 1.46 -9.66
C LEU A 91 -5.44 0.02 -9.87
N GLU A 92 -6.15 -0.25 -10.97
CA GLU A 92 -6.60 -1.60 -11.32
C GLU A 92 -5.42 -2.56 -11.48
N ALA A 93 -4.35 -2.12 -12.17
CA ALA A 93 -3.14 -2.92 -12.32
C ALA A 93 -2.49 -3.26 -10.97
N LYS A 94 -2.41 -2.29 -10.05
CA LYS A 94 -1.89 -2.52 -8.69
C LYS A 94 -2.77 -3.49 -7.89
N ILE A 95 -4.09 -3.34 -7.96
CA ILE A 95 -5.04 -4.24 -7.29
C ILE A 95 -4.88 -5.67 -7.79
N LYS A 96 -4.69 -5.88 -9.10
CA LYS A 96 -4.46 -7.22 -9.69
C LYS A 96 -3.18 -7.90 -9.20
N ASN A 97 -2.18 -7.14 -8.76
CA ASN A 97 -0.93 -7.67 -8.23
C ASN A 97 -0.99 -7.97 -6.73
N LEU A 98 -2.08 -7.61 -6.04
CA LEU A 98 -2.28 -8.00 -4.65
C LEU A 98 -2.62 -9.49 -4.53
N PRO A 99 -2.36 -10.12 -3.36
CA PRO A 99 -2.89 -11.44 -3.05
C PRO A 99 -4.41 -11.48 -3.16
N ASP A 100 -4.94 -12.64 -3.59
CA ASP A 100 -6.37 -12.88 -3.87
C ASP A 100 -7.31 -12.40 -2.77
N THR A 101 -6.91 -12.58 -1.50
CA THR A 101 -7.66 -12.13 -0.32
C THR A 101 -8.08 -10.65 -0.40
N TYR A 102 -7.24 -9.80 -1.00
CA TYR A 102 -7.50 -8.36 -1.15
C TYR A 102 -7.93 -7.99 -2.56
N SER A 103 -7.33 -8.59 -3.60
CA SER A 103 -7.63 -8.25 -4.99
C SER A 103 -9.11 -8.52 -5.33
N ILE A 104 -9.67 -9.65 -4.87
CA ILE A 104 -11.08 -10.00 -5.08
C ILE A 104 -12.03 -8.98 -4.42
N ARG A 105 -11.63 -8.39 -3.29
CA ARG A 105 -12.45 -7.40 -2.57
C ARG A 105 -12.38 -6.00 -3.17
N LEU A 106 -11.22 -5.62 -3.69
CA LEU A 106 -10.98 -4.29 -4.27
C LEU A 106 -11.41 -4.19 -5.73
N THR A 107 -11.28 -5.27 -6.51
CA THR A 107 -11.61 -5.29 -7.95
C THR A 107 -13.04 -4.82 -8.28
N PRO A 108 -14.08 -5.21 -7.52
CA PRO A 108 -15.46 -4.77 -7.79
C PRO A 108 -15.67 -3.25 -7.70
N ILE A 109 -14.76 -2.50 -7.10
CA ILE A 109 -14.86 -1.03 -7.02
C ILE A 109 -14.49 -0.36 -8.35
N ILE A 110 -13.63 -0.99 -9.16
CA ILE A 110 -13.06 -0.36 -10.36
C ILE A 110 -14.13 0.09 -11.37
N PRO A 111 -15.16 -0.69 -11.71
CA PRO A 111 -16.19 -0.26 -12.66
C PRO A 111 -16.97 0.97 -12.18
N ASP A 112 -17.37 1.00 -10.90
CA ASP A 112 -18.09 2.14 -10.32
C ASP A 112 -17.18 3.37 -10.22
N LEU A 113 -15.90 3.19 -9.91
CA LEU A 113 -14.92 4.27 -9.86
C LEU A 113 -14.66 4.85 -11.26
N ASN A 114 -14.56 4.00 -12.29
CA ASN A 114 -14.38 4.42 -13.68
C ASN A 114 -15.60 5.24 -14.18
N GLU A 115 -16.81 4.82 -13.84
CA GLU A 115 -18.02 5.61 -14.13
C GLU A 115 -18.05 6.91 -13.29
N CYS A 116 -17.62 6.87 -12.02
CA CYS A 116 -17.56 8.03 -11.14
C CYS A 116 -16.65 9.14 -11.68
N VAL A 117 -15.54 8.81 -12.33
CA VAL A 117 -14.62 9.79 -12.93
C VAL A 117 -14.98 10.16 -14.38
N SER A 118 -16.11 9.68 -14.90
CA SER A 118 -16.57 9.99 -16.26
C SER A 118 -17.25 11.36 -16.34
N CYS A 119 -17.52 11.82 -17.57
CA CYS A 119 -18.36 12.99 -17.85
C CYS A 119 -19.86 12.70 -17.94
N SER A 120 -20.28 11.47 -17.62
CA SER A 120 -21.69 11.09 -17.57
C SER A 120 -22.44 11.92 -16.53
N LYS A 121 -23.59 12.49 -16.89
CA LYS A 121 -24.48 13.18 -15.93
C LYS A 121 -24.98 12.27 -14.79
N LYS A 122 -24.87 10.95 -14.96
CA LYS A 122 -25.25 9.95 -13.95
C LYS A 122 -24.08 9.48 -13.06
N ALA A 123 -22.85 9.94 -13.32
CA ALA A 123 -21.65 9.49 -12.62
C ALA A 123 -21.70 9.64 -11.08
N MET A 124 -22.48 10.61 -10.58
CA MET A 124 -22.59 10.84 -9.13
C MET A 124 -23.12 9.62 -8.37
N SER A 125 -24.05 8.83 -8.95
CA SER A 125 -24.51 7.60 -8.29
C SER A 125 -23.39 6.59 -8.13
N SER A 126 -22.48 6.49 -9.11
CA SER A 126 -21.35 5.58 -9.06
C SER A 126 -20.28 6.07 -8.08
N CYS A 127 -20.12 7.38 -7.90
CA CYS A 127 -19.28 7.94 -6.83
C CYS A 127 -19.82 7.57 -5.44
N VAL A 128 -21.14 7.69 -5.23
CA VAL A 128 -21.78 7.29 -3.96
C VAL A 128 -21.59 5.79 -3.69
N LYS A 129 -21.79 4.94 -4.70
CA LYS A 129 -21.53 3.50 -4.60
C LYS A 129 -20.07 3.20 -4.27
N THR A 130 -19.14 3.77 -5.03
CA THR A 130 -17.69 3.66 -4.79
C THR A 130 -17.34 3.99 -3.35
N ARG A 131 -17.84 5.13 -2.84
CA ARG A 131 -17.61 5.58 -1.46
C ARG A 131 -18.18 4.60 -0.43
N ALA A 132 -19.39 4.08 -0.66
CA ALA A 132 -20.01 3.11 0.24
C ALA A 132 -19.18 1.81 0.29
N THR A 133 -18.80 1.28 -0.87
CA THR A 133 -18.02 0.04 -0.98
C THR A 133 -16.65 0.19 -0.32
N ILE A 134 -15.90 1.27 -0.60
CA ILE A 134 -14.57 1.46 -0.01
C ILE A 134 -14.63 1.67 1.50
N ASN A 135 -15.64 2.38 2.00
CA ASN A 135 -15.82 2.57 3.44
C ASN A 135 -16.23 1.26 4.14
N GLY A 136 -17.01 0.40 3.48
CA GLY A 136 -17.31 -0.95 3.96
C GLY A 136 -16.04 -1.79 4.09
N LEU A 137 -15.22 -1.81 3.04
CA LEU A 137 -13.96 -2.54 3.02
C LEU A 137 -12.98 -2.03 4.10
N ILE A 138 -12.85 -0.72 4.29
CA ILE A 138 -11.98 -0.15 5.33
C ILE A 138 -12.42 -0.62 6.72
N LYS A 139 -13.72 -0.69 7.00
CA LYS A 139 -14.23 -1.20 8.29
C LYS A 139 -13.92 -2.68 8.49
N GLU A 140 -13.97 -3.49 7.44
CA GLU A 140 -13.61 -4.91 7.49
C GLU A 140 -12.12 -5.14 7.71
N LEU A 141 -11.27 -4.34 7.05
CA LEU A 141 -9.81 -4.47 7.09
C LEU A 141 -9.18 -3.87 8.35
N TYR A 142 -9.81 -2.85 8.92
CA TYR A 142 -9.33 -2.13 10.10
C TYR A 142 -10.47 -1.97 11.12
N PRO A 143 -10.93 -3.09 11.73
CA PRO A 143 -11.90 -3.01 12.82
C PRO A 143 -11.24 -2.27 13.99
N GLN A 144 -11.79 -1.10 14.32
CA GLN A 144 -11.43 -0.31 15.50
C GLN A 144 -12.03 -0.95 16.76
#